data_AF-A0A7Y1TDB3-F1
#
_entry.id   AF-A0A7Y1TDB3-F1
#
_cell.length_a   1.000
_cell.length_b   1.000
_cell.length_c   1.000
_cell.angle_alpha   90.00
_cell.angle_beta   90.00
_cell.angle_gamma   90.00
#
_symmetry.space_group_name_H-M   'P 1'
#
loop_
_entity.id
_entity.type
_entity.pdbx_description
1 polymer ?
#
loop_
_entity_poly.entity_id
_entity_poly.type
_entity_poly.pdbx_seq_one_letter_code
_entity_poly.pdbx_strand_id
1 'polypeptide(L)'
;VDTHKDVSAGPLSPDRAEAMFSVYAEDFPTKMEALARRVFFTDRTPPALIDRIARDMAAGDAVVARKAGVGMARYDVRAALRQLDGVPLVLINADHGSTDEAALKAVYPDVRVIVIPDSGHFVMLERPAAFNAALQIELDRLSLSE
;
A
#
# COMPACT_ATOMS: atom_id res chain seq x y z
N VAL A 1 4.78 0.38 -4.21
CA VAL A 1 3.59 1.00 -4.83
C VAL A 1 2.59 1.20 -3.73
N ASP A 2 2.13 2.43 -3.52
CA ASP A 2 1.33 2.93 -2.38
C ASP A 2 1.31 2.07 -1.11
N THR A 3 2.48 1.86 -0.52
CA THR A 3 2.65 1.12 0.73
C THR A 3 3.76 1.76 1.56
N HIS A 4 3.92 1.30 2.81
CA HIS A 4 5.02 1.71 3.70
C HIS A 4 5.08 3.23 3.94
N LYS A 5 3.91 3.88 3.98
CA LYS A 5 3.76 5.31 4.26
C LYS A 5 4.30 5.69 5.64
N ASP A 6 4.30 4.77 6.60
CA ASP A 6 4.88 4.97 7.92
C ASP A 6 5.66 3.70 8.33
N VAL A 7 6.98 3.84 8.46
CA VAL A 7 7.88 2.77 8.94
C VAL A 7 8.31 2.99 10.40
N SER A 8 7.79 4.02 11.06
CA SER A 8 7.92 4.23 12.51
C SER A 8 6.94 3.35 13.29
N ALA A 9 5.77 3.06 12.70
CA ALA A 9 4.87 2.03 13.19
C ALA A 9 5.56 0.66 13.15
N GLY A 10 5.79 0.08 14.32
CA GLY A 10 6.24 -1.30 14.45
C GLY A 10 5.15 -2.31 14.08
N PRO A 11 5.50 -3.60 13.91
CA PRO A 11 4.53 -4.65 13.62
C PRO A 11 3.51 -4.76 14.76
N LEU A 12 2.27 -5.11 14.43
CA LEU A 12 1.27 -5.42 15.45
C LEU A 12 1.63 -6.71 16.19
N SER A 13 1.27 -6.78 17.47
CA SER A 13 1.32 -8.04 18.20
C SER A 13 0.40 -9.08 17.55
N PRO A 14 0.69 -10.39 17.67
CA PRO A 14 -0.13 -11.44 17.08
C PRO A 14 -1.62 -11.30 17.43
N ASP A 15 -1.94 -11.08 18.71
CA ASP A 15 -3.33 -10.96 19.17
C ASP A 15 -4.04 -9.74 18.58
N ARG A 16 -3.34 -8.59 18.45
CA ARG A 16 -3.92 -7.39 17.84
C ARG A 16 -4.14 -7.57 16.34
N ALA A 17 -3.19 -8.21 15.65
CA ALA A 17 -3.34 -8.52 14.24
C ALA A 17 -4.52 -9.48 14.00
N GLU A 18 -4.64 -10.55 14.78
CA GLU A 18 -5.77 -11.49 14.65
C GLU A 18 -7.10 -10.81 14.96
N ALA A 19 -7.17 -10.02 16.03
CA ALA A 19 -8.38 -9.27 16.38
C ALA A 19 -8.80 -8.27 15.29
N MET A 20 -7.84 -7.63 14.62
CA MET A 20 -8.11 -6.68 13.54
C MET A 20 -8.77 -7.35 12.33
N PHE A 21 -8.45 -8.62 12.04
CA PHE A 21 -8.98 -9.33 10.88
C PHE A 21 -10.08 -10.36 11.20
N SER A 22 -10.29 -10.73 12.46
CA SER A 22 -11.34 -11.67 12.86
C SER A 22 -12.74 -11.13 12.58
N VAL A 23 -12.92 -9.80 12.62
CA VAL A 23 -14.19 -9.13 12.35
C VAL A 23 -14.75 -9.44 10.95
N TYR A 24 -13.92 -9.83 9.99
CA TYR A 24 -14.35 -10.15 8.63
C TYR A 24 -14.81 -11.61 8.45
N ALA A 25 -14.65 -12.47 9.46
CA ALA A 25 -14.92 -13.91 9.31
C ALA A 25 -16.41 -14.27 9.17
N GLU A 26 -17.30 -13.48 9.77
CA GLU A 26 -18.74 -13.78 9.83
C GLU A 26 -19.50 -13.41 8.55
N ASP A 27 -19.06 -12.37 7.85
CA ASP A 27 -19.65 -11.90 6.59
C ASP A 27 -18.57 -11.17 5.79
N PHE A 28 -17.66 -11.98 5.22
CA PHE A 28 -16.50 -11.45 4.52
C PHE A 28 -16.89 -10.57 3.32
N PRO A 29 -17.78 -10.99 2.40
CA PRO A 29 -18.07 -10.19 1.21
C PRO A 29 -18.62 -8.81 1.58
N THR A 30 -19.63 -8.73 2.46
CA THR A 30 -20.24 -7.46 2.84
C THR A 30 -19.27 -6.56 3.60
N LYS A 31 -18.55 -7.11 4.59
CA LYS A 31 -17.64 -6.31 5.43
C LYS A 31 -16.40 -5.85 4.64
N MET A 32 -15.89 -6.68 3.73
CA MET A 32 -14.76 -6.35 2.87
C MET A 32 -15.14 -5.27 1.84
N GLU A 33 -16.30 -5.39 1.19
CA GLU A 33 -16.79 -4.36 0.28
C GLU A 33 -16.94 -3.01 1.00
N ALA A 34 -17.58 -2.99 2.17
CA ALA A 34 -17.77 -1.79 2.96
C ALA A 34 -16.44 -1.16 3.41
N LEU A 35 -15.47 -1.98 3.85
CA LEU A 35 -14.14 -1.50 4.21
C LEU A 35 -13.44 -0.89 3.00
N ALA A 36 -13.45 -1.58 1.85
CA ALA A 36 -12.76 -1.13 0.65
C ALA A 36 -13.23 0.26 0.21
N ARG A 37 -14.57 0.44 0.15
CA ARG A 37 -15.21 1.72 -0.20
C ARG A 37 -14.85 2.85 0.76
N ARG A 38 -14.64 2.55 2.05
CA ARG A 38 -14.35 3.55 3.08
C ARG A 38 -12.87 3.95 3.13
N VAL A 39 -11.96 3.02 2.86
CA VAL A 39 -10.54 3.19 3.22
C VAL A 39 -9.66 3.60 2.04
N PHE A 40 -9.91 3.09 0.84
CA PHE A 40 -8.89 3.15 -0.22
C PHE A 40 -9.06 4.29 -1.23
N PHE A 41 -10.20 4.98 -1.24
CA PHE A 41 -10.56 5.88 -2.32
C PHE A 41 -10.73 7.32 -1.85
N THR A 42 -10.68 8.24 -2.80
CA THR A 42 -10.99 9.66 -2.61
C THR A 42 -12.18 10.05 -3.45
N ASP A 43 -12.70 11.27 -3.27
CA ASP A 43 -13.77 11.82 -4.12
C ASP A 43 -13.34 11.99 -5.60
N ARG A 44 -12.04 11.84 -5.89
CA ARG A 44 -11.48 11.91 -7.24
C ARG A 44 -11.44 10.54 -7.93
N THR A 45 -11.62 9.45 -7.19
CA THR A 45 -11.63 8.10 -7.74
C THR A 45 -12.89 7.88 -8.58
N PRO A 46 -12.78 7.41 -9.85
CA PRO A 46 -13.96 7.13 -10.68
C PRO A 46 -14.90 6.11 -10.02
N PRO A 47 -16.22 6.36 -9.94
CA PRO A 47 -17.16 5.45 -9.27
C PRO A 47 -17.13 4.01 -9.80
N ALA A 48 -17.03 3.85 -11.12
CA ALA A 48 -16.92 2.52 -11.72
C ALA A 48 -15.66 1.75 -11.29
N LEU A 49 -14.57 2.47 -10.97
CA LEU A 49 -13.35 1.86 -10.45
C LEU A 49 -13.51 1.45 -8.98
N ILE A 50 -14.17 2.29 -8.16
CA ILE A 50 -14.55 1.95 -6.78
C ILE A 50 -15.39 0.66 -6.78
N ASP A 51 -16.44 0.62 -7.61
CA ASP A 51 -17.35 -0.53 -7.69
C ASP A 51 -16.67 -1.81 -8.18
N ARG A 52 -15.71 -1.69 -9.11
CA ARG A 52 -14.93 -2.84 -9.56
C ARG A 52 -14.06 -3.37 -8.43
N ILE A 53 -13.21 -2.52 -7.85
CA ILE A 53 -12.24 -2.93 -6.84
C ILE A 53 -12.93 -3.45 -5.58
N ALA A 54 -13.98 -2.76 -5.10
CA ALA A 54 -14.66 -3.17 -3.88
C ALA A 54 -15.34 -4.55 -4.05
N ARG A 55 -15.93 -4.83 -5.21
CA ARG A 55 -16.47 -6.16 -5.54
C ARG A 55 -15.38 -7.21 -5.69
N ASP A 56 -14.28 -6.89 -6.38
CA ASP A 56 -13.16 -7.81 -6.56
C ASP A 56 -12.55 -8.22 -5.21
N MET A 57 -12.37 -7.26 -4.29
CA MET A 57 -11.89 -7.54 -2.94
C MET A 57 -12.87 -8.40 -2.14
N ALA A 58 -14.17 -8.11 -2.23
CA ALA A 58 -15.23 -8.86 -1.55
C ALA A 58 -15.43 -10.29 -2.07
N ALA A 59 -15.05 -10.55 -3.33
CA ALA A 59 -15.09 -11.87 -3.95
C ALA A 59 -13.91 -12.77 -3.53
N GLY A 60 -12.95 -12.26 -2.76
CA GLY A 60 -11.79 -13.02 -2.28
C GLY A 60 -12.16 -14.14 -1.29
N ASP A 61 -11.28 -15.14 -1.16
CA ASP A 61 -11.41 -16.16 -0.13
C ASP A 61 -11.12 -15.57 1.26
N ALA A 62 -12.08 -15.67 2.18
CA ALA A 62 -12.00 -15.06 3.50
C ALA A 62 -10.83 -15.61 4.34
N VAL A 63 -10.51 -16.90 4.21
CA VAL A 63 -9.43 -17.53 4.96
C VAL A 63 -8.08 -17.03 4.46
N VAL A 64 -7.90 -16.95 3.15
CA VAL A 64 -6.70 -16.41 2.52
C VAL A 64 -6.54 -14.92 2.84
N ALA A 65 -7.60 -14.12 2.68
CA ALA A 65 -7.59 -12.70 2.96
C ALA A 65 -7.22 -12.41 4.43
N ARG A 66 -7.81 -13.16 5.38
CA ARG A 66 -7.45 -13.04 6.81
C ARG A 66 -5.99 -13.37 7.05
N LYS A 67 -5.50 -14.51 6.55
CA LYS A 67 -4.11 -14.93 6.73
C LYS A 67 -3.13 -13.93 6.13
N ALA A 68 -3.41 -13.43 4.93
CA ALA A 68 -2.59 -12.42 4.27
C ALA A 68 -2.60 -11.09 5.04
N GLY A 69 -3.77 -10.63 5.48
CA GLY A 69 -3.91 -9.42 6.30
C GLY A 69 -3.13 -9.51 7.62
N VAL A 70 -3.30 -10.60 8.37
CA VAL A 70 -2.56 -10.84 9.62
C VAL A 70 -1.06 -10.88 9.37
N GLY A 71 -0.63 -11.54 8.28
CA GLY A 71 0.78 -11.56 7.87
C GLY A 71 1.32 -10.16 7.60
N MET A 72 0.59 -9.36 6.82
CA MET A 72 0.97 -7.99 6.48
C MET A 72 1.04 -7.08 7.73
N ALA A 73 0.08 -7.18 8.65
CA ALA A 73 0.07 -6.38 9.88
C ALA A 73 1.20 -6.73 10.86
N ARG A 74 1.75 -7.95 10.75
CA ARG A 74 2.86 -8.43 11.57
C ARG A 74 4.22 -8.27 10.88
N TYR A 75 4.24 -7.81 9.63
CA TYR A 75 5.47 -7.67 8.87
C TYR A 75 6.27 -6.47 9.35
N ASP A 76 7.50 -6.72 9.80
CA ASP A 76 8.43 -5.66 10.22
C ASP A 76 9.15 -5.08 9.01
N VAL A 77 8.51 -4.10 8.39
CA VAL A 77 9.04 -3.37 7.22
C VAL A 77 10.38 -2.72 7.55
N ARG A 78 10.54 -2.14 8.75
CA ARG A 78 11.77 -1.45 9.15
C ARG A 78 12.93 -2.43 9.24
N ALA A 79 12.71 -3.61 9.83
CA ALA A 79 13.73 -4.65 9.87
C ALA A 79 14.07 -5.15 8.45
N ALA A 80 13.07 -5.32 7.58
CA ALA A 80 13.30 -5.74 6.20
C ALA A 80 14.10 -4.71 5.38
N LEU A 81 13.77 -3.41 5.51
CA LEU A 81 14.50 -2.33 4.81
C LEU A 81 15.98 -2.29 5.20
N ARG A 82 16.32 -2.57 6.47
CA ARG A 82 17.72 -2.62 6.93
C ARG A 82 18.53 -3.80 6.38
N GLN A 83 17.86 -4.78 5.78
CA GLN A 83 18.53 -5.93 5.15
C GLN A 83 18.74 -5.71 3.65
N LEU A 84 18.21 -4.63 3.08
CA LEU A 84 18.43 -4.28 1.69
C LEU A 84 19.75 -3.50 1.59
N ASP A 85 20.81 -4.16 1.15
CA ASP A 85 22.11 -3.51 0.93
C ASP A 85 22.31 -3.22 -0.55
N GLY A 86 22.54 -1.94 -0.88
CA GLY A 86 22.91 -1.51 -2.24
C GLY A 86 21.80 -1.60 -3.29
N VAL A 87 20.53 -1.84 -2.88
CA VAL A 87 19.40 -1.93 -3.80
C VAL A 87 18.67 -0.59 -3.89
N PRO A 88 18.61 0.10 -5.05
CA PRO A 88 17.86 1.35 -5.14
C PRO A 88 16.37 1.15 -4.81
N LEU A 89 15.85 1.92 -3.85
CA LEU A 89 14.46 1.84 -3.40
C LEU A 89 13.67 3.07 -3.84
N VAL A 90 12.59 2.84 -4.58
CA VAL A 90 11.67 3.88 -5.04
C VAL A 90 10.24 3.53 -4.59
N LEU A 91 9.60 4.46 -3.87
CA LEU A 91 8.19 4.38 -3.50
C LEU A 91 7.38 5.35 -4.36
N ILE A 92 6.44 4.83 -5.14
CA ILE A 92 5.44 5.63 -5.85
C ILE A 92 4.13 5.47 -5.08
N ASN A 93 3.74 6.52 -4.37
CA ASN A 93 2.63 6.54 -3.42
C ASN A 93 1.57 7.58 -3.81
N ALA A 94 0.37 7.40 -3.27
CA ALA A 94 -0.73 8.34 -3.33
C ALA A 94 -0.52 9.50 -2.34
N ASP A 95 -1.20 10.62 -2.54
CA ASP A 95 -1.38 11.65 -1.52
C ASP A 95 -2.54 11.34 -0.54
N HIS A 96 -3.34 10.32 -0.83
CA HIS A 96 -4.26 9.72 0.13
C HIS A 96 -3.49 9.06 1.29
N GLY A 97 -3.43 9.76 2.42
CA GLY A 97 -2.58 9.43 3.55
C GLY A 97 -1.13 9.91 3.35
N SER A 98 -0.60 10.59 4.36
CA SER A 98 0.76 11.15 4.33
C SER A 98 1.83 10.05 4.37
N THR A 99 2.87 10.18 3.54
CA THR A 99 4.08 9.37 3.65
C THR A 99 5.09 10.08 4.56
N ASP A 100 5.54 9.41 5.62
CA ASP A 100 6.61 9.87 6.51
C ASP A 100 7.98 9.60 5.87
N GLU A 101 8.35 10.49 4.94
CA GLU A 101 9.65 10.44 4.27
C GLU A 101 10.82 10.56 5.24
N ALA A 102 10.66 11.27 6.36
CA ALA A 102 11.73 11.45 7.33
C ALA A 102 12.03 10.14 8.05
N ALA A 103 11.00 9.42 8.50
CA ALA A 103 11.16 8.08 9.07
C ALA A 103 11.73 7.09 8.07
N LEU A 104 11.31 7.15 6.80
CA LEU A 104 11.86 6.33 5.72
C LEU A 104 13.35 6.61 5.50
N LYS A 105 13.76 7.87 5.33
CA LYS A 105 15.16 8.27 5.12
C LYS A 105 16.06 7.96 6.32
N ALA A 106 15.52 7.97 7.54
CA ALA A 106 16.25 7.56 8.73
C ALA A 106 16.58 6.05 8.75
N VAL A 107 15.83 5.22 8.02
CA VAL A 107 16.05 3.77 7.92
C VAL A 107 16.77 3.41 6.62
N TYR A 108 16.45 4.10 5.53
CA TYR A 108 16.96 3.87 4.19
C TYR A 108 17.33 5.20 3.53
N PRO A 109 18.55 5.72 3.74
CA PRO A 109 18.92 7.10 3.37
C PRO A 109 18.69 7.45 1.89
N ASP A 110 18.91 6.49 1.00
CA ASP A 110 18.81 6.69 -0.45
C ASP A 110 17.40 6.41 -1.01
N VAL A 111 16.39 6.25 -0.15
CA VAL A 111 15.00 6.05 -0.59
C VAL A 111 14.49 7.25 -1.36
N ARG A 112 13.91 6.99 -2.53
CA ARG A 112 13.17 8.00 -3.29
C ARG A 112 11.68 7.80 -3.08
N VAL A 113 10.99 8.89 -2.75
CA VAL A 113 9.54 8.89 -2.59
C VAL A 113 8.96 9.83 -3.62
N ILE A 114 8.01 9.33 -4.39
CA ILE A 114 7.25 10.06 -5.40
C ILE A 114 5.80 9.99 -4.98
N VAL A 115 5.18 11.14 -4.75
CA VAL A 115 3.76 11.24 -4.39
C VAL A 115 2.97 11.71 -5.61
N ILE A 116 1.97 10.93 -6.01
CA ILE A 116 1.06 11.26 -7.10
C ILE A 116 -0.18 11.93 -6.51
N PRO A 117 -0.46 13.20 -6.87
CA PRO A 117 -1.55 13.95 -6.28
C PRO A 117 -2.92 13.46 -6.77
N ASP A 118 -3.94 13.80 -6.00
CA ASP A 118 -5.35 13.55 -6.26
C ASP A 118 -5.63 12.06 -6.57
N SER A 119 -5.01 11.15 -5.82
CA SER A 119 -5.17 9.70 -6.01
C SER A 119 -5.43 8.98 -4.69
N GLY A 120 -6.28 7.97 -4.74
CA GLY A 120 -6.42 6.98 -3.68
C GLY A 120 -5.32 5.92 -3.73
N HIS A 121 -5.50 4.89 -2.92
CA HIS A 121 -4.52 3.82 -2.69
C HIS A 121 -4.11 3.08 -3.98
N PHE A 122 -5.02 2.97 -4.94
CA PHE A 122 -4.78 2.24 -6.18
C PHE A 122 -4.23 3.16 -7.27
N VAL A 123 -3.14 3.87 -6.96
CA VAL A 123 -2.56 4.96 -7.79
C VAL A 123 -2.38 4.56 -9.26
N MET A 124 -1.90 3.33 -9.52
CA MET A 124 -1.69 2.82 -10.87
C MET A 124 -2.99 2.63 -11.67
N LEU A 125 -4.13 2.46 -10.99
CA LEU A 125 -5.45 2.32 -11.61
C LEU A 125 -6.18 3.66 -11.68
N GLU A 126 -5.97 4.52 -10.68
CA GLU A 126 -6.63 5.83 -10.58
C GLU A 126 -5.98 6.88 -11.47
N ARG A 127 -4.64 6.87 -11.53
CA ARG A 127 -3.81 7.84 -12.28
C ARG A 127 -2.79 7.13 -13.16
N PRO A 128 -3.21 6.24 -14.08
CA PRO A 128 -2.30 5.37 -14.84
C PRO A 128 -1.24 6.16 -15.63
N ALA A 129 -1.61 7.28 -16.25
CA ALA A 129 -0.67 8.10 -17.00
C ALA A 129 0.43 8.70 -16.11
N ALA A 130 0.07 9.26 -14.95
CA ALA A 130 1.03 9.84 -14.02
C ALA A 130 1.89 8.76 -13.36
N PHE A 131 1.29 7.63 -12.97
CA PHE A 131 2.01 6.49 -12.41
C PHE A 131 3.03 5.91 -13.39
N ASN A 132 2.61 5.65 -14.63
CA ASN A 132 3.49 5.07 -15.64
C ASN A 132 4.61 6.05 -16.03
N ALA A 133 4.34 7.35 -16.09
CA ALA A 133 5.38 8.35 -16.33
C ALA A 133 6.42 8.37 -15.20
N ALA A 134 5.97 8.38 -13.94
CA ALA A 134 6.88 8.32 -12.78
C ALA A 134 7.69 7.02 -12.74
N LEU A 135 7.05 5.89 -13.02
CA LEU A 135 7.72 4.59 -13.11
C LEU A 135 8.78 4.58 -14.20
N GLN A 136 8.46 5.06 -15.41
CA GLN A 136 9.40 5.09 -16.53
C GLN A 136 10.62 5.96 -16.23
N ILE A 137 10.42 7.15 -15.66
CA ILE A 137 11.52 8.05 -15.27
C ILE A 137 12.49 7.35 -14.32
N GLU A 138 11.96 6.63 -13.33
CA GLU A 138 12.81 5.95 -12.34
C GLU A 138 13.47 4.69 -12.90
N LEU A 139 12.81 3.96 -13.80
CA LEU A 139 13.44 2.85 -14.53
C LEU A 139 14.59 3.35 -15.41
N ASP A 140 14.38 4.43 -16.18
CA ASP A 140 15.40 5.03 -17.04
C ASP A 140 16.60 5.48 -16.19
N ARG A 141 16.35 6.17 -15.07
CA ARG A 141 17.40 6.60 -14.13
C ARG A 141 18.23 5.43 -13.61
N LEU A 142 17.57 4.33 -13.23
CA LEU A 142 18.23 3.14 -12.71
C LEU A 142 19.03 2.40 -13.79
N SER A 143 18.53 2.36 -15.03
CA SER A 143 19.23 1.74 -16.15
C SER A 143 20.49 2.50 -16.60
N LEU A 144 20.56 3.80 -16.31
CA LEU A 144 21.73 4.65 -16.57
C LEU A 144 22.78 4.63 -15.45
N SER A 145 22.53 3.87 -14.38
CA SER A 145 23.42 3.78 -13.21
C SER A 145 24.34 2.54 -13.23
N GLU A 146 24.27 1.72 -14.29
CA GLU A 146 25.19 0.61 -14.61
C GLU A 146 26.34 1.08 -15.50
#